data_AF-A0A954DHF3-F1
#
_entry.id   AF-A0A954DHF3-F1
#
_cell.length_a   1.000
_cell.length_b   1.000
_cell.length_c   1.000
_cell.angle_alpha   90.00
_cell.angle_beta   90.00
_cell.angle_gamma   90.00
#
_symmetry.space_group_name_H-M   'P 1'
#
loop_
_entity.id
_entity.type
_entity.pdbx_description
1 polymer ?
#
loop_
_entity_poly.entity_id
_entity_poly.type
_entity_poly.pdbx_seq_one_letter_code
_entity_poly.pdbx_strand_id
1 'polypeptide(L)'
;MKPALHHGLALFTLCATSSVATAQNLEEWVAPSGDTTLSTSFQTLKAKSGRTVTLVNGIYVFKNVTIPSGSRVKCAGPNPMIWVVTGDFLVDGELAADGSDGQHVMTLNSANVPIAGGTGGPAGGRGGAGSPATNQTSPQGEDGHGPYDFPAFGGRGGSLAIGPTVSHYGSGGGGGVFGSAGDLSPFGLTIAQTSGAGGDGRSTLGPVPGGAAGNRLFVDRDDENDFWGVGFDVARNRLVVGELPILVGGSGGGGGGDRTSPNPNFFDDEEGGGGGGGGGCLIIYAEGKIVVRGTIHANGGNGGGGEDAGGCRFGGGGGGGSGGMLVLAAHQGITVHVLGETYDKADFDYALSADGGVGRNTAWQAAPYESKYVRTTPRPNAGGFGGLGLLQLIAPMGTNSDGTNTRLDDGITLVRNNQVLTGSEKQRFLAWKGWKNAQGIRVDDAGKPIPASNGGDFRPQPILLPLR
;
A
#
# COMPACT_ATOMS: atom_id res chain seq x y z
N MET A 1 1.05 -21.66 25.49
CA MET A 1 -0.38 -21.36 25.27
C MET A 1 -0.64 -21.34 23.77
N LYS A 2 -1.36 -22.33 23.25
CA LYS A 2 -1.86 -22.41 21.86
C LYS A 2 -3.39 -22.39 21.97
N PRO A 3 -4.03 -21.32 21.47
CA PRO A 3 -5.03 -21.50 20.43
C PRO A 3 -5.06 -20.30 19.46
N ALA A 4 -4.17 -20.29 18.47
CA ALA A 4 -4.26 -19.34 17.34
C ALA A 4 -4.64 -20.04 16.02
N LEU A 5 -4.69 -21.38 16.00
CA LEU A 5 -4.78 -22.20 14.79
C LEU A 5 -6.16 -22.24 14.11
N HIS A 6 -7.15 -21.45 14.57
CA HIS A 6 -8.53 -21.52 14.08
C HIS A 6 -9.10 -20.23 13.50
N HIS A 7 -8.40 -19.08 13.52
CA HIS A 7 -9.05 -17.81 13.17
C HIS A 7 -9.09 -17.49 11.66
N GLY A 8 -8.06 -17.83 10.88
CA GLY A 8 -8.00 -17.45 9.45
C GLY A 8 -9.01 -18.17 8.57
N LEU A 9 -9.10 -19.50 8.67
CA LEU A 9 -10.05 -20.30 7.90
C LEU A 9 -11.48 -20.20 8.46
N ALA A 10 -11.62 -20.12 9.79
CA ALA A 10 -12.94 -19.94 10.40
C ALA A 10 -13.56 -18.60 10.05
N LEU A 11 -12.81 -17.51 9.77
CA LEU A 11 -13.45 -16.26 9.34
C LEU A 11 -14.19 -16.44 8.00
N PHE A 12 -13.59 -17.14 7.03
CA PHE A 12 -14.27 -17.47 5.77
C PHE A 12 -15.37 -18.51 5.97
N THR A 13 -15.16 -19.54 6.79
CA THR A 13 -16.19 -20.55 7.06
C THR A 13 -17.35 -20.03 7.92
N LEU A 14 -17.15 -19.10 8.85
CA LEU A 14 -18.21 -18.48 9.67
C LEU A 14 -18.98 -17.41 8.88
N CYS A 15 -18.31 -16.63 8.04
CA CYS A 15 -18.98 -15.73 7.09
C CYS A 15 -19.78 -16.52 6.05
N ALA A 16 -19.26 -17.63 5.52
CA ALA A 16 -20.00 -18.49 4.61
C ALA A 16 -21.16 -19.20 5.32
N THR A 17 -20.98 -19.81 6.49
CA THR A 17 -22.07 -20.57 7.16
C THR A 17 -23.17 -19.68 7.75
N SER A 18 -22.90 -18.43 8.12
CA SER A 18 -23.94 -17.49 8.57
C SER A 18 -24.66 -16.76 7.42
N SER A 19 -24.06 -16.65 6.23
CA SER A 19 -24.69 -16.08 5.02
C SER A 19 -25.35 -17.12 4.11
N VAL A 20 -24.92 -18.38 4.15
CA VAL A 20 -25.53 -19.47 3.37
C VAL A 20 -26.91 -19.86 3.92
N ALA A 21 -27.21 -19.57 5.19
CA ALA A 21 -28.57 -19.72 5.75
C ALA A 21 -29.59 -18.73 5.13
N THR A 22 -29.14 -17.71 4.39
CA THR A 22 -29.98 -16.75 3.63
C THR A 22 -29.64 -16.73 2.13
N ALA A 23 -29.03 -17.80 1.60
CA ALA A 23 -28.62 -17.92 0.19
C ALA A 23 -29.75 -17.79 -0.86
N GLN A 24 -31.03 -17.71 -0.46
CA GLN A 24 -32.13 -17.61 -1.43
C GLN A 24 -32.33 -16.22 -2.04
N ASN A 25 -31.66 -15.15 -1.57
CA ASN A 25 -31.85 -13.81 -2.16
C ASN A 25 -30.58 -12.93 -2.12
N LEU A 26 -29.41 -13.44 -2.53
CA LEU A 26 -28.26 -12.57 -2.75
C LEU A 26 -28.42 -11.78 -4.05
N GLU A 27 -28.12 -10.48 -3.99
CA GLU A 27 -28.27 -9.54 -5.10
C GLU A 27 -27.03 -9.48 -5.98
N GLU A 28 -27.20 -8.99 -7.21
CA GLU A 28 -26.09 -8.56 -8.06
C GLU A 28 -25.85 -7.07 -7.84
N TRP A 29 -24.57 -6.66 -7.77
CA TRP A 29 -24.18 -5.27 -7.74
C TRP A 29 -23.34 -4.92 -8.96
N VAL A 30 -23.70 -3.81 -9.60
CA VAL A 30 -22.95 -3.22 -10.71
C VAL A 30 -22.61 -1.79 -10.29
N ALA A 31 -21.33 -1.45 -10.29
CA ALA A 31 -20.90 -0.09 -9.99
C ALA A 31 -21.47 0.88 -11.03
N PRO A 32 -21.98 2.06 -10.63
CA PRO A 32 -22.42 3.07 -11.58
C PRO A 32 -21.19 3.66 -12.30
N SER A 33 -21.42 4.23 -13.48
CA SER A 33 -20.38 4.93 -14.23
C SER A 33 -19.81 6.12 -13.44
N GLY A 34 -18.51 6.38 -13.57
CA GLY A 34 -17.82 7.45 -12.86
C GLY A 34 -17.38 7.08 -11.45
N ASP A 35 -17.11 8.10 -10.63
CA ASP A 35 -16.57 7.95 -9.28
C ASP A 35 -17.66 7.59 -8.26
N THR A 36 -17.47 6.48 -7.54
CA THR A 36 -18.28 6.05 -6.41
C THR A 36 -17.39 5.84 -5.20
N THR A 37 -17.76 6.38 -4.04
CA THR A 37 -17.07 6.09 -2.77
C THR A 37 -17.94 5.18 -1.91
N LEU A 38 -17.34 4.09 -1.40
CA LEU A 38 -17.94 3.08 -0.57
C LEU A 38 -17.37 3.15 0.85
N SER A 39 -18.25 3.28 1.85
CA SER A 39 -17.84 3.36 3.26
C SER A 39 -17.65 1.97 3.89
N THR A 40 -16.63 1.82 4.71
CA THR A 40 -16.41 0.62 5.53
C THR A 40 -17.12 0.70 6.90
N SER A 41 -17.77 1.81 7.23
CA SER A 41 -18.52 1.95 8.49
C SER A 41 -19.97 1.53 8.27
N PHE A 42 -20.65 2.25 7.40
CA PHE A 42 -22.05 2.06 7.06
C PHE A 42 -22.28 2.50 5.62
N GLN A 43 -22.90 1.66 4.80
CA GLN A 43 -23.19 1.95 3.41
C GLN A 43 -24.58 1.42 3.04
N THR A 44 -25.27 2.13 2.16
CA THR A 44 -26.42 1.58 1.44
C THR A 44 -26.13 1.59 -0.06
N LEU A 45 -26.47 0.50 -0.74
CA LEU A 45 -26.30 0.36 -2.19
C LEU A 45 -27.59 -0.11 -2.83
N LYS A 46 -27.86 0.37 -4.05
CA LYS A 46 -28.91 -0.19 -4.90
C LYS A 46 -28.34 -1.39 -5.65
N ALA A 47 -28.92 -2.55 -5.43
CA ALA A 47 -28.69 -3.73 -6.23
C ALA A 47 -29.24 -3.55 -7.65
N LYS A 48 -28.83 -4.42 -8.57
CA LYS A 48 -29.32 -4.47 -9.95
C LYS A 48 -30.84 -4.69 -10.04
N SER A 49 -31.44 -5.39 -9.08
CA SER A 49 -32.90 -5.55 -8.97
C SER A 49 -33.64 -4.27 -8.55
N GLY A 50 -32.90 -3.22 -8.13
CA GLY A 50 -33.45 -1.99 -7.54
C GLY A 50 -33.61 -2.06 -6.02
N ARG A 51 -33.42 -3.21 -5.39
CA ARG A 51 -33.47 -3.36 -3.92
C ARG A 51 -32.30 -2.65 -3.25
N THR A 52 -32.57 -1.94 -2.16
CA THR A 52 -31.52 -1.36 -1.32
C THR A 52 -30.94 -2.43 -0.40
N VAL A 53 -29.61 -2.56 -0.40
CA VAL A 53 -28.83 -3.41 0.50
C VAL A 53 -28.06 -2.53 1.47
N THR A 54 -28.13 -2.85 2.76
CA THR A 54 -27.37 -2.16 3.81
C THR A 54 -26.16 -3.00 4.20
N LEU A 55 -25.01 -2.35 4.28
CA LEU A 55 -23.71 -2.96 4.54
C LEU A 55 -23.07 -2.23 5.72
N VAL A 56 -22.43 -2.99 6.60
CA VAL A 56 -21.86 -2.49 7.85
C VAL A 56 -20.50 -3.12 8.09
N ASN A 57 -19.62 -2.41 8.80
CA ASN A 57 -18.29 -2.88 9.19
C ASN A 57 -17.43 -3.38 8.02
N GLY A 58 -17.66 -2.82 6.82
CA GLY A 58 -16.84 -3.07 5.64
C GLY A 58 -17.09 -4.42 4.98
N ILE A 59 -18.14 -5.16 5.35
CA ILE A 59 -18.48 -6.46 4.75
C ILE A 59 -19.53 -6.27 3.65
N TYR A 60 -19.16 -6.58 2.41
CA TYR A 60 -19.95 -6.44 1.20
C TYR A 60 -20.31 -7.83 0.66
N VAL A 61 -21.56 -8.27 0.85
CA VAL A 61 -22.02 -9.62 0.47
C VAL A 61 -22.95 -9.55 -0.75
N PHE A 62 -22.58 -10.21 -1.85
CA PHE A 62 -23.33 -10.20 -3.09
C PHE A 62 -23.28 -11.56 -3.81
N LYS A 63 -24.18 -11.77 -4.77
CA LYS A 63 -24.12 -12.90 -5.69
C LYS A 63 -23.05 -12.69 -6.74
N ASN A 64 -23.10 -11.55 -7.43
CA ASN A 64 -22.12 -11.17 -8.45
C ASN A 64 -21.78 -9.69 -8.26
N VAL A 65 -20.52 -9.33 -8.53
CA VAL A 65 -20.05 -7.95 -8.53
C VAL A 65 -19.43 -7.63 -9.89
N THR A 66 -19.82 -6.50 -10.46
CA THR A 66 -19.21 -5.99 -11.70
C THR A 66 -18.86 -4.51 -11.53
N ILE A 67 -17.59 -4.19 -11.75
CA ILE A 67 -17.09 -2.81 -11.85
C ILE A 67 -16.76 -2.59 -13.33
N PRO A 68 -17.69 -2.02 -14.13
CA PRO A 68 -17.50 -1.92 -15.57
C PRO A 68 -16.45 -0.85 -15.91
N SER A 69 -15.90 -0.93 -17.13
CA SER A 69 -14.99 0.09 -17.67
C SER A 69 -15.63 1.49 -17.57
N GLY A 70 -14.81 2.49 -17.22
CA GLY A 70 -15.27 3.86 -16.96
C GLY A 70 -15.89 4.07 -15.57
N SER A 71 -15.90 3.05 -14.70
CA SER A 71 -16.30 3.18 -13.29
C SER A 71 -15.08 3.17 -12.40
N ARG A 72 -15.10 4.00 -11.35
CA ARG A 72 -14.07 4.07 -10.32
C ARG A 72 -14.71 3.92 -8.95
N VAL A 73 -14.36 2.85 -8.25
CA VAL A 73 -14.88 2.55 -6.92
C VAL A 73 -13.78 2.80 -5.89
N LYS A 74 -13.94 3.84 -5.08
CA LYS A 74 -13.07 4.18 -3.95
C LYS A 74 -13.61 3.58 -2.67
N CYS A 75 -12.78 2.92 -1.89
CA CYS A 75 -13.09 2.35 -0.59
C CYS A 75 -12.55 3.31 0.48
N ALA A 76 -13.35 3.62 1.50
CA ALA A 76 -12.92 4.52 2.58
C ALA A 76 -13.53 4.15 3.93
N GLY A 77 -12.77 4.36 5.00
CA GLY A 77 -13.26 4.26 6.38
C GLY A 77 -12.34 3.45 7.31
N PRO A 78 -12.73 3.27 8.57
CA PRO A 78 -11.85 2.74 9.62
C PRO A 78 -11.70 1.22 9.63
N ASN A 79 -12.51 0.49 8.85
CA ASN A 79 -12.53 -0.98 8.87
C ASN A 79 -11.96 -1.54 7.55
N PRO A 80 -11.46 -2.79 7.52
CA PRO A 80 -11.14 -3.46 6.27
C PRO A 80 -12.36 -3.50 5.33
N MET A 81 -12.12 -3.45 4.03
CA MET A 81 -13.17 -3.74 3.04
C MET A 81 -13.08 -5.20 2.61
N ILE A 82 -14.15 -5.96 2.83
CA ILE A 82 -14.23 -7.39 2.58
C ILE A 82 -15.41 -7.66 1.66
N TRP A 83 -15.12 -8.12 0.44
CA TRP A 83 -16.13 -8.60 -0.50
C TRP A 83 -16.28 -10.11 -0.36
N VAL A 84 -17.51 -10.57 -0.16
CA VAL A 84 -17.89 -11.99 -0.12
C VAL A 84 -18.89 -12.23 -1.22
N VAL A 85 -18.47 -12.95 -2.26
CA VAL A 85 -19.24 -13.14 -3.49
C VAL A 85 -19.46 -14.62 -3.76
N THR A 86 -20.71 -15.05 -3.94
CA THR A 86 -21.03 -16.47 -4.22
C THR A 86 -20.94 -16.85 -5.69
N GLY A 87 -20.81 -15.86 -6.57
CA GLY A 87 -20.53 -16.02 -7.99
C GLY A 87 -19.26 -15.29 -8.38
N ASP A 88 -19.32 -14.47 -9.42
CA ASP A 88 -18.14 -13.86 -10.03
C ASP A 88 -17.90 -12.43 -9.54
N PHE A 89 -16.62 -12.07 -9.42
CA PHE A 89 -16.16 -10.71 -9.17
C PHE A 89 -15.40 -10.20 -10.40
N LEU A 90 -15.97 -9.22 -11.11
CA LEU A 90 -15.43 -8.71 -12.38
C LEU A 90 -15.02 -7.25 -12.24
N VAL A 91 -13.78 -6.91 -12.57
CA VAL A 91 -13.23 -5.55 -12.54
C VAL A 91 -12.69 -5.17 -13.90
N ASP A 92 -13.49 -4.44 -14.68
CA ASP A 92 -13.08 -3.84 -15.95
C ASP A 92 -12.74 -2.33 -15.80
N GLY A 93 -13.16 -1.70 -14.70
CA GLY A 93 -12.81 -0.34 -14.29
C GLY A 93 -11.73 -0.30 -13.20
N GLU A 94 -11.89 0.56 -12.21
CA GLU A 94 -10.94 0.73 -11.10
C GLU A 94 -11.60 0.41 -9.75
N LEU A 95 -10.91 -0.36 -8.91
CA LEU A 95 -11.22 -0.57 -7.49
C LEU A 95 -10.05 -0.12 -6.62
N ALA A 96 -10.27 0.92 -5.82
CA ALA A 96 -9.23 1.66 -5.12
C ALA A 96 -9.47 1.65 -3.60
N ALA A 97 -8.50 1.16 -2.83
CA ALA A 97 -8.46 1.23 -1.38
C ALA A 97 -7.24 2.05 -0.92
N ASP A 98 -6.93 3.14 -1.63
CA ASP A 98 -5.72 3.93 -1.39
C ASP A 98 -5.79 4.81 -0.14
N GLY A 99 -4.62 5.14 0.41
CA GLY A 99 -4.44 6.31 1.24
C GLY A 99 -4.37 7.58 0.40
N SER A 100 -4.76 8.72 0.97
CA SER A 100 -4.68 10.01 0.27
C SER A 100 -3.31 10.65 0.42
N ASP A 101 -2.98 11.54 -0.52
CA ASP A 101 -1.79 12.39 -0.42
C ASP A 101 -1.89 13.34 0.79
N GLY A 102 -0.73 13.67 1.37
CA GLY A 102 -0.58 14.75 2.35
C GLY A 102 -0.65 16.12 1.69
N GLN A 103 -1.04 17.13 2.47
CA GLN A 103 -1.14 18.50 1.95
C GLN A 103 0.24 19.10 1.68
N HIS A 104 0.29 19.92 0.64
CA HIS A 104 1.44 20.74 0.31
C HIS A 104 1.32 22.11 0.99
N VAL A 105 2.46 22.71 1.34
CA VAL A 105 2.52 24.11 1.76
C VAL A 105 2.26 25.00 0.55
N MET A 106 1.14 25.74 0.58
CA MET A 106 0.71 26.64 -0.50
C MET A 106 0.70 28.12 -0.08
N THR A 107 1.07 28.42 1.16
CA THR A 107 1.18 29.77 1.70
C THR A 107 2.57 29.89 2.32
N LEU A 108 3.21 31.05 2.18
CA LEU A 108 4.53 31.29 2.75
C LEU A 108 4.38 31.88 4.16
N ASN A 109 5.30 31.57 5.06
CA ASN A 109 5.38 32.15 6.40
C ASN A 109 4.03 32.06 7.14
N SER A 110 3.44 30.86 7.19
CA SER A 110 2.15 30.63 7.84
C SER A 110 2.18 29.45 8.80
N ALA A 111 3.32 29.19 9.43
CA ALA A 111 3.53 28.04 10.32
C ALA A 111 2.61 27.96 11.55
N ASN A 112 1.73 28.92 11.75
CA ASN A 112 0.60 28.81 12.66
C ASN A 112 -0.61 28.04 12.08
N VAL A 113 -0.52 27.56 10.84
CA VAL A 113 -1.56 26.80 10.12
C VAL A 113 -1.02 25.41 9.79
N PRO A 114 -1.39 24.37 10.56
CA PRO A 114 -0.90 23.02 10.32
C PRO A 114 -1.23 22.52 8.91
N ILE A 115 -0.27 21.85 8.30
CA ILE A 115 -0.40 21.22 6.99
C ILE A 115 -0.86 19.78 7.19
N ALA A 116 -2.10 19.48 6.83
CA ALA A 116 -2.69 18.19 7.17
C ALA A 116 -2.01 17.01 6.46
N GLY A 117 -1.83 15.91 7.18
CA GLY A 117 -1.49 14.63 6.58
C GLY A 117 -2.66 14.02 5.79
N GLY A 118 -2.36 13.07 4.91
CA GLY A 118 -3.34 12.34 4.13
C GLY A 118 -4.15 11.37 4.98
N THR A 119 -5.42 11.15 4.63
CA THR A 119 -6.27 10.14 5.27
C THR A 119 -5.81 8.74 4.86
N GLY A 120 -5.84 7.78 5.79
CA GLY A 120 -5.64 6.37 5.46
C GLY A 120 -6.78 5.79 4.61
N GLY A 121 -6.48 4.73 3.85
CA GLY A 121 -7.50 3.88 3.23
C GLY A 121 -8.26 3.04 4.28
N PRO A 122 -9.11 2.10 3.84
CA PRO A 122 -9.79 1.13 4.72
C PRO A 122 -8.86 0.50 5.78
N ALA A 123 -9.05 0.80 7.06
CA ALA A 123 -8.17 0.36 8.16
C ALA A 123 -6.68 0.75 8.02
N GLY A 124 -6.35 1.72 7.17
CA GLY A 124 -5.03 2.34 7.06
C GLY A 124 -4.85 3.47 8.07
N GLY A 125 -3.61 3.81 8.36
CA GLY A 125 -3.26 4.96 9.21
C GLY A 125 -3.19 6.28 8.43
N ARG A 126 -3.59 7.39 9.04
CA ARG A 126 -3.37 8.72 8.46
C ARG A 126 -1.91 9.15 8.52
N GLY A 127 -1.51 10.04 7.60
CA GLY A 127 -0.22 10.72 7.65
C GLY A 127 -0.16 11.77 8.76
N GLY A 128 1.04 12.10 9.23
CA GLY A 128 1.25 13.15 10.23
C GLY A 128 1.17 14.55 9.61
N ALA A 129 0.69 15.54 10.38
CA ALA A 129 0.72 16.93 9.98
C ALA A 129 2.15 17.51 9.90
N GLY A 130 2.39 18.37 8.92
CA GLY A 130 3.50 19.33 8.94
C GLY A 130 3.13 20.53 9.80
N SER A 131 4.12 21.11 10.49
CA SER A 131 3.93 22.30 11.35
C SER A 131 2.74 22.18 12.33
N PRO A 132 2.67 21.13 13.18
CA PRO A 132 1.47 20.85 13.98
C PRO A 132 1.15 21.90 15.06
N ALA A 133 2.11 22.74 15.44
CA ALA A 133 1.89 23.76 16.46
C ALA A 133 1.20 25.01 15.88
N THR A 134 0.21 25.56 16.58
CA THR A 134 -0.56 26.73 16.12
C THR A 134 -0.19 28.04 16.81
N ASN A 135 0.62 27.97 17.87
CA ASN A 135 0.93 29.11 18.75
C ASN A 135 2.42 29.19 19.15
N GLN A 136 3.27 28.38 18.55
CA GLN A 136 4.72 28.30 18.79
C GLN A 136 5.39 27.58 17.62
N THR A 137 6.72 27.66 17.53
CA THR A 137 7.52 26.89 16.57
C THR A 137 7.31 25.39 16.80
N SER A 138 7.14 24.61 15.72
CA SER A 138 7.07 23.16 15.82
C SER A 138 8.49 22.58 15.93
N PRO A 139 8.85 21.92 17.03
CA PRO A 139 10.16 21.27 17.12
C PRO A 139 10.29 20.08 16.16
N GLN A 140 9.16 19.51 15.74
CA GLN A 140 9.06 18.36 14.86
C GLN A 140 7.70 18.36 14.15
N GLY A 141 7.63 17.83 12.94
CA GLY A 141 6.38 17.40 12.33
C GLY A 141 5.70 16.29 13.15
N GLU A 142 4.42 16.05 12.92
CA GLU A 142 3.70 14.96 13.58
C GLU A 142 4.13 13.59 13.02
N ASP A 143 4.14 12.58 13.89
CA ASP A 143 4.29 11.19 13.46
C ASP A 143 3.05 10.72 12.68
N GLY A 144 3.27 9.91 11.65
CA GLY A 144 2.22 9.16 10.99
C GLY A 144 1.55 8.14 11.92
N HIS A 145 0.34 7.75 11.58
CA HIS A 145 -0.43 6.75 12.33
C HIS A 145 -0.23 5.36 11.71
N GLY A 146 -0.26 4.34 12.55
CA GLY A 146 -0.26 2.94 12.15
C GLY A 146 -1.63 2.48 11.62
N PRO A 147 -1.76 1.19 11.28
CA PRO A 147 -3.03 0.60 10.87
C PRO A 147 -4.13 0.89 11.91
N TYR A 148 -5.38 1.00 11.45
CA TYR A 148 -6.54 1.43 12.26
C TYR A 148 -6.37 2.81 12.91
N ASP A 149 -5.59 3.68 12.28
CA ASP A 149 -5.27 5.02 12.78
C ASP A 149 -4.62 5.01 14.18
N PHE A 150 -3.86 3.96 14.51
CA PHE A 150 -3.19 3.86 15.80
C PHE A 150 -2.07 4.92 15.91
N PRO A 151 -2.11 5.86 16.87
CA PRO A 151 -1.14 6.96 16.91
C PRO A 151 0.32 6.53 17.01
N ALA A 152 1.22 7.28 16.35
CA ALA A 152 2.68 7.16 16.46
C ALA A 152 3.27 5.78 16.08
N PHE A 153 2.58 5.03 15.23
CA PHE A 153 3.08 3.77 14.65
C PHE A 153 3.52 3.89 13.18
N GLY A 154 3.18 5.01 12.53
CA GLY A 154 3.66 5.33 11.18
C GLY A 154 5.03 5.99 11.17
N GLY A 155 5.40 6.61 10.04
CA GLY A 155 6.69 7.29 9.89
C GLY A 155 6.86 8.45 10.87
N ARG A 156 8.08 8.66 11.38
CA ARG A 156 8.36 9.74 12.33
C ARG A 156 8.37 11.10 11.65
N GLY A 157 7.92 12.13 12.35
CA GLY A 157 8.00 13.50 11.85
C GLY A 157 9.43 13.97 11.63
N GLY A 158 9.65 14.87 10.67
CA GLY A 158 10.91 15.56 10.45
C GLY A 158 11.17 16.58 11.56
N SER A 159 12.44 16.75 11.93
CA SER A 159 12.90 17.71 12.93
C SER A 159 13.10 19.11 12.36
N LEU A 160 12.89 20.11 13.22
CA LEU A 160 13.14 21.53 13.00
C LEU A 160 14.62 21.81 12.64
N ALA A 161 14.84 22.74 11.71
CA ALA A 161 16.13 23.34 11.48
C ALA A 161 16.16 24.82 11.87
N ILE A 162 17.21 25.25 12.57
CA ILE A 162 17.44 26.65 12.92
C ILE A 162 18.50 27.22 11.97
N GLY A 163 18.20 28.34 11.30
CA GLY A 163 19.25 29.07 10.59
C GLY A 163 18.78 30.27 9.77
N PRO A 164 19.66 31.26 9.54
CA PRO A 164 19.27 32.55 8.97
C PRO A 164 19.28 32.60 7.44
N THR A 165 19.60 31.51 6.75
CA THR A 165 19.80 31.50 5.29
C THR A 165 19.14 30.32 4.62
N VAL A 166 18.94 30.45 3.31
CA VAL A 166 18.42 29.43 2.36
C VAL A 166 19.22 28.11 2.32
N SER A 167 20.41 28.06 2.92
CA SER A 167 21.19 26.83 3.05
C SER A 167 20.76 25.97 4.23
N HIS A 168 19.83 26.46 5.06
CA HIS A 168 19.23 25.74 6.16
C HIS A 168 17.82 25.34 5.77
N TYR A 169 17.41 24.16 6.20
CA TYR A 169 16.12 23.60 5.85
C TYR A 169 15.74 22.51 6.84
N GLY A 170 14.45 22.43 7.14
CA GLY A 170 13.87 21.37 7.95
C GLY A 170 14.14 20.00 7.32
N SER A 171 14.15 18.97 8.16
CA SER A 171 14.38 17.60 7.71
C SER A 171 13.09 16.93 7.22
N GLY A 172 13.20 15.94 6.34
CA GLY A 172 12.05 15.23 5.81
C GLY A 172 11.41 14.28 6.83
N GLY A 173 10.10 14.06 6.73
CA GLY A 173 9.40 13.04 7.51
C GLY A 173 9.72 11.62 7.04
N GLY A 174 9.67 10.64 7.93
CA GLY A 174 9.86 9.23 7.61
C GLY A 174 8.66 8.62 6.88
N GLY A 175 8.90 7.60 6.08
CA GLY A 175 7.86 6.84 5.36
C GLY A 175 7.08 5.90 6.28
N GLY A 176 5.84 5.61 5.89
CA GLY A 176 5.05 4.53 6.46
C GLY A 176 5.65 3.16 6.12
N VAL A 177 5.32 2.16 6.93
CA VAL A 177 5.82 0.78 6.83
C VAL A 177 4.67 -0.23 6.84
N PHE A 178 4.81 -1.26 6.00
CA PHE A 178 4.01 -2.49 6.05
C PHE A 178 4.93 -3.70 5.88
N GLY A 179 5.14 -4.15 4.64
CA GLY A 179 5.97 -5.30 4.27
C GLY A 179 7.45 -4.94 4.13
N SER A 180 7.74 -3.67 3.88
CA SER A 180 9.09 -3.12 3.90
C SER A 180 9.10 -1.76 4.56
N ALA A 181 10.28 -1.34 5.07
CA ALA A 181 10.44 -0.04 5.73
C ALA A 181 10.38 1.15 4.75
N GLY A 182 10.59 0.88 3.47
CA GLY A 182 10.51 1.80 2.36
C GLY A 182 10.50 1.00 1.08
N ASP A 183 10.90 1.59 -0.03
CA ASP A 183 10.98 0.89 -1.30
C ASP A 183 12.39 0.95 -1.88
N LEU A 184 13.07 -0.18 -1.78
CA LEU A 184 14.38 -0.34 -2.39
C LEU A 184 14.21 -0.33 -3.90
N SER A 185 14.68 0.74 -4.53
CA SER A 185 14.59 0.93 -5.98
C SER A 185 15.06 -0.33 -6.71
N PRO A 186 14.29 -0.83 -7.71
CA PRO A 186 14.74 -1.94 -8.55
C PRO A 186 15.98 -1.57 -9.36
N PHE A 187 16.34 -0.28 -9.43
CA PHE A 187 17.53 0.23 -10.11
C PHE A 187 18.76 0.37 -9.19
N GLY A 188 18.68 -0.13 -7.94
CA GLY A 188 19.84 -0.17 -7.04
C GLY A 188 20.25 1.19 -6.47
N LEU A 189 19.36 2.19 -6.48
CA LEU A 189 19.60 3.45 -5.80
C LEU A 189 19.56 3.23 -4.28
N THR A 190 20.70 3.41 -3.62
CA THR A 190 20.81 3.40 -2.16
C THR A 190 20.79 4.83 -1.63
N ILE A 191 19.59 5.31 -1.28
CA ILE A 191 19.38 6.61 -0.64
C ILE A 191 18.53 6.43 0.63
N ALA A 192 18.67 7.32 1.61
CA ALA A 192 17.94 7.21 2.88
C ALA A 192 16.42 7.02 2.66
N GLN A 193 15.85 7.75 1.70
CA GLN A 193 14.43 7.69 1.35
C GLN A 193 13.96 6.32 0.89
N THR A 194 14.80 5.56 0.15
CA THR A 194 14.46 4.19 -0.28
C THR A 194 14.40 3.20 0.88
N SER A 195 15.03 3.51 2.01
CA SER A 195 14.88 2.76 3.25
C SER A 195 13.71 3.23 4.13
N GLY A 196 12.97 4.25 3.66
CA GLY A 196 11.87 4.91 4.38
C GLY A 196 12.32 5.98 5.36
N ALA A 197 13.62 6.23 5.51
CA ALA A 197 14.10 7.34 6.30
C ALA A 197 13.87 8.66 5.55
N GLY A 198 13.36 9.67 6.24
CA GLY A 198 13.35 11.05 5.76
C GLY A 198 14.78 11.51 5.49
N GLY A 199 14.93 12.42 4.54
CA GLY A 199 16.21 13.03 4.26
C GLY A 199 16.61 14.05 5.34
N ASP A 200 17.92 14.17 5.56
CA ASP A 200 18.51 15.10 6.52
C ASP A 200 18.27 16.57 6.16
N GLY A 201 17.87 17.34 7.16
CA GLY A 201 17.87 18.79 7.17
C GLY A 201 19.24 19.39 7.47
N ARG A 202 19.31 20.72 7.50
CA ARG A 202 20.53 21.46 7.83
C ARG A 202 20.23 22.66 8.71
N SER A 203 20.88 22.72 9.88
CA SER A 203 20.82 23.84 10.82
C SER A 203 22.19 24.49 11.00
N THR A 204 22.23 25.64 11.67
CA THR A 204 23.48 26.29 12.12
C THR A 204 24.27 25.43 13.09
N LEU A 205 23.60 24.50 13.79
CA LEU A 205 24.19 23.56 14.74
C LEU A 205 24.70 22.28 14.06
N GLY A 206 24.44 22.11 12.77
CA GLY A 206 24.86 20.95 11.99
C GLY A 206 23.72 20.25 11.27
N PRO A 207 23.97 19.02 10.75
CA PRO A 207 22.94 18.19 10.13
C PRO A 207 21.78 17.92 11.10
N VAL A 208 20.56 17.94 10.56
CA VAL A 208 19.34 17.61 11.30
C VAL A 208 18.84 16.29 10.74
N PRO A 209 18.87 15.17 11.50
CA PRO A 209 18.44 13.88 10.98
C PRO A 209 16.99 13.91 10.51
N GLY A 210 16.72 13.27 9.37
CA GLY A 210 15.35 13.02 8.93
C GLY A 210 14.57 12.08 9.84
N GLY A 211 13.25 12.08 9.70
CA GLY A 211 12.36 11.18 10.43
C GLY A 211 12.64 9.71 10.10
N ALA A 212 12.67 8.85 11.11
CA ALA A 212 12.80 7.41 10.91
C ALA A 212 11.53 6.82 10.27
N ALA A 213 11.69 5.72 9.52
CA ALA A 213 10.55 4.93 9.04
C ALA A 213 9.69 4.43 10.22
N GLY A 214 8.42 4.14 9.94
CA GLY A 214 7.49 3.56 10.92
C GLY A 214 7.85 2.15 11.39
N ASN A 215 7.01 1.60 12.27
CA ASN A 215 7.22 0.27 12.82
C ASN A 215 6.84 -0.83 11.81
N ARG A 216 7.65 -1.89 11.72
CA ARG A 216 7.32 -3.06 10.90
C ARG A 216 6.17 -3.86 11.51
N LEU A 217 5.27 -4.32 10.64
CA LEU A 217 4.18 -5.23 11.03
C LEU A 217 4.66 -6.68 11.12
N PHE A 218 5.63 -7.04 10.27
CA PHE A 218 6.38 -8.28 10.36
C PHE A 218 7.57 -8.09 11.29
N VAL A 219 7.58 -8.81 12.41
CA VAL A 219 8.46 -8.58 13.56
C VAL A 219 9.58 -9.60 13.59
N ASP A 220 9.33 -10.81 13.09
CA ASP A 220 10.38 -11.80 12.96
C ASP A 220 11.29 -11.49 11.74
N ARG A 221 12.38 -12.26 11.60
CA ARG A 221 13.33 -12.11 10.49
C ARG A 221 13.07 -13.11 9.37
N ASP A 222 12.00 -13.89 9.48
CA ASP A 222 11.66 -14.99 8.61
C ASP A 222 10.66 -14.55 7.54
N ASP A 223 11.17 -13.94 6.48
CA ASP A 223 10.37 -13.54 5.32
C ASP A 223 9.69 -14.70 4.54
N GLU A 224 9.75 -15.94 5.04
CA GLU A 224 8.92 -17.05 4.57
C GLU A 224 7.49 -16.96 5.10
N ASN A 225 7.22 -16.30 6.23
CA ASN A 225 5.89 -16.22 6.84
C ASN A 225 5.26 -14.82 6.80
N ASP A 226 5.82 -13.88 6.02
CA ASP A 226 5.36 -12.49 5.87
C ASP A 226 4.00 -12.38 5.11
N PHE A 227 2.95 -13.00 5.64
CA PHE A 227 1.61 -12.98 5.06
C PHE A 227 0.52 -13.17 6.11
N TRP A 228 -0.74 -12.98 5.71
CA TRP A 228 -1.91 -13.32 6.50
C TRP A 228 -2.45 -14.71 6.17
N GLY A 229 -2.87 -15.46 7.19
CA GLY A 229 -3.50 -16.78 7.01
C GLY A 229 -2.52 -17.94 7.06
N VAL A 230 -2.72 -18.95 6.21
CA VAL A 230 -1.91 -20.19 6.19
C VAL A 230 -1.50 -20.49 4.75
N GLY A 231 -0.20 -20.64 4.54
CA GLY A 231 0.39 -21.07 3.29
C GLY A 231 0.81 -22.54 3.29
N PHE A 232 1.23 -23.00 2.13
CA PHE A 232 1.73 -24.35 1.93
C PHE A 232 3.01 -24.33 1.10
N ASP A 233 4.07 -24.82 1.71
CA ASP A 233 5.36 -25.02 1.07
C ASP A 233 5.34 -26.39 0.41
N VAL A 234 5.11 -26.39 -0.92
CA VAL A 234 4.95 -27.60 -1.74
C VAL A 234 6.23 -28.43 -1.73
N ALA A 235 7.38 -27.78 -1.87
CA ALA A 235 8.69 -28.45 -1.93
C ALA A 235 9.01 -29.22 -0.63
N ARG A 236 8.65 -28.65 0.52
CA ARG A 236 8.86 -29.31 1.84
C ARG A 236 7.63 -30.04 2.37
N ASN A 237 6.50 -30.00 1.68
CA ASN A 237 5.22 -30.57 2.10
C ASN A 237 4.82 -30.15 3.53
N ARG A 238 4.89 -28.85 3.83
CA ARG A 238 4.55 -28.31 5.16
C ARG A 238 3.59 -27.13 5.08
N LEU A 239 2.77 -26.99 6.11
CA LEU A 239 1.99 -25.77 6.34
C LEU A 239 2.90 -24.69 6.94
N VAL A 240 2.74 -23.47 6.46
CA VAL A 240 3.42 -22.27 7.00
C VAL A 240 2.33 -21.34 7.51
N VAL A 241 2.35 -21.04 8.80
CA VAL A 241 1.41 -20.09 9.40
C VAL A 241 1.96 -18.69 9.18
N GLY A 242 1.16 -17.81 8.58
CA GLY A 242 1.55 -16.42 8.36
C GLY A 242 1.66 -15.64 9.67
N GLU A 243 2.55 -14.67 9.71
CA GLU A 243 2.82 -13.86 10.90
C GLU A 243 1.64 -12.93 11.25
N LEU A 244 0.90 -12.43 10.26
CA LEU A 244 -0.17 -11.46 10.52
C LEU A 244 -1.39 -12.14 11.14
N PRO A 245 -1.75 -11.80 12.40
CA PRO A 245 -2.88 -12.42 13.09
C PRO A 245 -4.22 -11.77 12.75
N ILE A 246 -4.19 -10.57 12.16
CA ILE A 246 -5.36 -9.74 11.88
C ILE A 246 -5.24 -9.09 10.50
N LEU A 247 -6.39 -8.70 9.96
CA LEU A 247 -6.49 -7.89 8.75
C LEU A 247 -6.09 -6.45 9.10
N VAL A 248 -5.16 -5.87 8.36
CA VAL A 248 -4.57 -4.54 8.65
C VAL A 248 -4.29 -3.80 7.37
N GLY A 249 -4.49 -2.48 7.37
CA GLY A 249 -4.02 -1.58 6.31
C GLY A 249 -2.56 -1.15 6.50
N GLY A 250 -2.11 -0.26 5.62
CA GLY A 250 -0.84 0.46 5.68
C GLY A 250 -0.76 1.47 6.82
N SER A 251 0.45 1.95 7.09
CA SER A 251 0.68 3.08 7.99
C SER A 251 0.99 4.36 7.21
N GLY A 252 0.66 5.51 7.79
CA GLY A 252 0.94 6.82 7.20
C GLY A 252 2.41 7.23 7.37
N GLY A 253 2.86 8.16 6.52
CA GLY A 253 4.15 8.82 6.66
C GLY A 253 4.12 9.96 7.68
N GLY A 254 5.29 10.37 8.18
CA GLY A 254 5.45 11.51 9.08
C GLY A 254 5.42 12.84 8.34
N GLY A 255 5.00 13.91 9.02
CA GLY A 255 5.08 15.28 8.51
C GLY A 255 6.53 15.76 8.40
N GLY A 256 6.79 16.72 7.52
CA GLY A 256 8.08 17.38 7.38
C GLY A 256 8.39 18.29 8.57
N GLY A 257 9.68 18.54 8.82
CA GLY A 257 10.12 19.50 9.82
C GLY A 257 10.17 20.92 9.28
N ASP A 258 9.98 21.88 10.18
CA ASP A 258 9.99 23.30 9.84
C ASP A 258 11.43 23.83 9.70
N ARG A 259 11.57 25.04 9.17
CA ARG A 259 12.75 25.89 9.37
C ARG A 259 12.35 27.12 10.16
N THR A 260 13.17 27.50 11.13
CA THR A 260 13.00 28.76 11.86
C THR A 260 14.24 29.62 11.74
N SER A 261 14.03 30.94 11.73
CA SER A 261 15.11 31.91 11.86
C SER A 261 15.63 31.93 13.32
N PRO A 262 16.88 32.37 13.58
CA PRO A 262 17.39 32.50 14.95
C PRO A 262 16.61 33.49 15.83
N ASN A 263 15.72 34.31 15.25
CA ASN A 263 14.80 35.17 15.97
C ASN A 263 13.42 34.48 16.00
N PRO A 264 12.93 34.03 17.17
CA PRO A 264 11.81 33.09 17.27
C PRO A 264 10.45 33.81 17.10
N ASN A 265 10.19 34.34 15.92
CA ASN A 265 8.85 34.66 15.50
C ASN A 265 8.29 33.46 14.73
N PHE A 266 7.59 32.57 15.42
CA PHE A 266 7.09 31.34 14.80
C PHE A 266 6.11 31.57 13.65
N PHE A 267 5.52 32.77 13.55
CA PHE A 267 4.71 33.15 12.40
C PHE A 267 5.52 33.21 11.10
N ASP A 268 6.83 33.47 11.18
CA ASP A 268 7.73 33.52 10.03
C ASP A 268 8.50 32.20 9.83
N ASP A 269 8.15 31.13 10.56
CA ASP A 269 8.74 29.83 10.32
C ASP A 269 8.26 29.29 8.97
N GLU A 270 9.16 28.59 8.28
CA GLU A 270 8.84 27.95 7.02
C GLU A 270 8.41 26.51 7.22
N GLU A 271 7.27 26.18 6.63
CA GLU A 271 6.47 25.00 7.02
C GLU A 271 6.94 23.68 6.42
N GLY A 272 6.84 22.61 7.20
CA GLY A 272 6.94 21.24 6.71
C GLY A 272 5.69 20.76 5.96
N GLY A 273 5.86 19.85 5.00
CA GLY A 273 4.73 19.23 4.29
C GLY A 273 4.03 18.12 5.07
N GLY A 274 2.75 17.85 4.81
CA GLY A 274 2.01 16.76 5.46
C GLY A 274 2.43 15.36 4.97
N GLY A 275 2.41 14.34 5.82
CA GLY A 275 2.70 12.95 5.45
C GLY A 275 1.56 12.31 4.64
N GLY A 276 1.86 11.31 3.81
CA GLY A 276 0.85 10.56 3.05
C GLY A 276 0.14 9.50 3.90
N GLY A 277 -1.14 9.21 3.61
CA GLY A 277 -1.92 8.18 4.29
C GLY A 277 -1.52 6.76 3.87
N GLY A 278 -1.63 5.79 4.77
CA GLY A 278 -1.39 4.38 4.46
C GLY A 278 -2.51 3.78 3.59
N GLY A 279 -2.15 2.85 2.70
CA GLY A 279 -3.11 2.10 1.89
C GLY A 279 -4.06 1.24 2.74
N GLY A 280 -5.17 0.81 2.18
CA GLY A 280 -6.21 0.09 2.90
C GLY A 280 -6.03 -1.43 2.94
N CYS A 281 -6.85 -2.11 3.72
CA CYS A 281 -7.04 -3.55 3.69
C CYS A 281 -8.25 -3.87 2.82
N LEU A 282 -8.01 -4.48 1.65
CA LEU A 282 -9.02 -4.91 0.69
C LEU A 282 -8.92 -6.42 0.48
N ILE A 283 -10.03 -7.11 0.71
CA ILE A 283 -10.17 -8.56 0.54
C ILE A 283 -11.31 -8.82 -0.41
N ILE A 284 -11.06 -9.66 -1.40
CA ILE A 284 -12.08 -10.15 -2.34
C ILE A 284 -12.08 -11.66 -2.26
N TYR A 285 -13.21 -12.21 -1.82
CA TYR A 285 -13.47 -13.64 -1.85
C TYR A 285 -14.63 -13.94 -2.80
N ALA A 286 -14.41 -14.88 -3.72
CA ALA A 286 -15.39 -15.34 -4.68
C ALA A 286 -15.48 -16.88 -4.69
N GLU A 287 -16.68 -17.44 -4.60
CA GLU A 287 -16.93 -18.86 -4.92
C GLU A 287 -16.85 -19.13 -6.43
N GLY A 288 -17.10 -18.11 -7.25
CA GLY A 288 -16.83 -18.13 -8.68
C GLY A 288 -15.38 -17.77 -8.99
N LYS A 289 -15.21 -17.05 -10.10
CA LYS A 289 -13.91 -16.50 -10.53
C LYS A 289 -13.77 -15.03 -10.18
N ILE A 290 -12.52 -14.60 -10.01
CA ILE A 290 -12.16 -13.18 -10.02
C ILE A 290 -11.53 -12.87 -11.38
N VAL A 291 -12.02 -11.84 -12.07
CA VAL A 291 -11.45 -11.39 -13.34
C VAL A 291 -11.12 -9.91 -13.27
N VAL A 292 -9.86 -9.57 -13.51
CA VAL A 292 -9.33 -8.21 -13.48
C VAL A 292 -8.87 -7.84 -14.88
N ARG A 293 -9.57 -6.87 -15.51
CA ARG A 293 -9.21 -6.24 -16.79
C ARG A 293 -8.81 -4.78 -16.66
N GLY A 294 -9.28 -4.12 -15.61
CA GLY A 294 -8.78 -2.81 -15.19
C GLY A 294 -7.79 -2.96 -14.03
N THR A 295 -7.92 -2.14 -12.99
CA THR A 295 -6.98 -2.11 -11.87
C THR A 295 -7.65 -2.35 -10.52
N ILE A 296 -6.92 -2.99 -9.61
CA ILE A 296 -7.26 -3.07 -8.19
C ILE A 296 -6.04 -2.62 -7.39
N HIS A 297 -6.21 -1.64 -6.51
CA HIS A 297 -5.08 -1.15 -5.73
C HIS A 297 -5.42 -0.76 -4.30
N ALA A 298 -4.40 -0.85 -3.45
CA ALA A 298 -4.36 -0.48 -2.03
C ALA A 298 -3.04 0.26 -1.74
N ASN A 299 -2.75 1.30 -2.52
CA ASN A 299 -1.51 2.05 -2.44
C ASN A 299 -1.52 3.04 -1.27
N GLY A 300 -0.33 3.36 -0.78
CA GLY A 300 -0.13 4.50 0.11
C GLY A 300 -0.17 5.83 -0.64
N GLY A 301 -0.64 6.86 0.03
CA GLY A 301 -0.62 8.23 -0.47
C GLY A 301 0.79 8.84 -0.39
N ASN A 302 1.02 9.86 -1.20
CA ASN A 302 2.29 10.57 -1.26
C ASN A 302 2.39 11.60 -0.13
N GLY A 303 3.60 11.86 0.34
CA GLY A 303 3.85 12.99 1.23
C GLY A 303 3.73 14.31 0.47
N GLY A 304 3.33 15.37 1.16
CA GLY A 304 3.28 16.74 0.65
C GLY A 304 4.65 17.41 0.67
N GLY A 305 4.79 18.44 -0.16
CA GLY A 305 5.98 19.29 -0.17
C GLY A 305 5.95 20.34 0.94
N GLY A 306 7.10 20.55 1.59
CA GLY A 306 7.30 21.70 2.48
C GLY A 306 7.46 23.01 1.71
N GLU A 307 7.59 24.11 2.45
CA GLU A 307 7.63 25.46 1.92
C GLU A 307 8.85 25.71 1.01
N ASP A 308 8.58 26.33 -0.14
CA ASP A 308 9.59 26.82 -1.09
C ASP A 308 9.34 28.31 -1.44
N ALA A 309 10.39 29.13 -1.48
CA ALA A 309 10.31 30.48 -2.04
C ALA A 309 11.50 30.78 -2.96
N GLY A 310 11.22 31.32 -4.16
CA GLY A 310 12.26 31.76 -5.10
C GLY A 310 13.25 30.66 -5.56
N GLY A 311 12.83 29.39 -5.52
CA GLY A 311 13.70 28.23 -5.83
C GLY A 311 14.57 27.75 -4.66
N CYS A 312 14.46 28.40 -3.49
CA CYS A 312 15.05 27.94 -2.23
C CYS A 312 14.04 27.09 -1.47
N ARG A 313 14.54 26.04 -0.81
CA ARG A 313 13.74 25.09 -0.03
C ARG A 313 13.98 25.35 1.44
N PHE A 314 12.91 25.50 2.20
CA PHE A 314 13.01 25.83 3.61
C PHE A 314 12.38 24.73 4.46
N GLY A 315 11.16 24.33 4.14
CA GLY A 315 10.47 23.22 4.80
C GLY A 315 11.01 21.85 4.42
N GLY A 316 10.95 20.91 5.36
CA GLY A 316 11.09 19.49 5.08
C GLY A 316 9.86 18.92 4.37
N GLY A 317 10.05 17.94 3.50
CA GLY A 317 8.92 17.24 2.86
C GLY A 317 8.31 16.13 3.74
N GLY A 318 7.02 15.86 3.58
CA GLY A 318 6.33 14.77 4.25
C GLY A 318 6.74 13.40 3.67
N GLY A 319 6.76 12.37 4.52
CA GLY A 319 6.98 10.98 4.10
C GLY A 319 5.77 10.37 3.40
N GLY A 320 5.99 9.43 2.48
CA GLY A 320 4.92 8.67 1.83
C GLY A 320 4.31 7.61 2.77
N GLY A 321 3.01 7.35 2.64
CA GLY A 321 2.35 6.24 3.34
C GLY A 321 2.70 4.89 2.72
N SER A 322 2.68 3.80 3.50
CA SER A 322 2.93 2.47 2.95
C SER A 322 1.74 1.95 2.13
N GLY A 323 1.99 0.98 1.27
CA GLY A 323 0.94 0.14 0.72
C GLY A 323 0.17 -0.60 1.81
N GLY A 324 -1.04 -1.04 1.48
CA GLY A 324 -1.93 -1.78 2.35
C GLY A 324 -1.92 -3.29 2.08
N MET A 325 -3.00 -3.96 2.44
CA MET A 325 -3.18 -5.40 2.23
C MET A 325 -4.21 -5.64 1.13
N LEU A 326 -3.81 -6.36 0.08
CA LEU A 326 -4.67 -6.77 -1.03
C LEU A 326 -4.71 -8.30 -1.13
N VAL A 327 -5.89 -8.89 -0.89
CA VAL A 327 -6.09 -10.35 -0.94
C VAL A 327 -7.19 -10.68 -1.95
N LEU A 328 -6.86 -11.50 -2.94
CA LEU A 328 -7.83 -12.07 -3.88
C LEU A 328 -7.90 -13.57 -3.64
N ALA A 329 -9.09 -14.08 -3.33
CA ALA A 329 -9.36 -15.48 -3.09
C ALA A 329 -10.51 -15.97 -3.96
N ALA A 330 -10.27 -16.97 -4.82
CA ALA A 330 -11.28 -17.46 -5.76
C ALA A 330 -11.31 -18.99 -5.82
N HIS A 331 -12.50 -19.60 -5.78
CA HIS A 331 -12.67 -21.06 -5.91
C HIS A 331 -12.54 -21.57 -7.34
N GLN A 332 -12.95 -20.79 -8.35
CA GLN A 332 -12.80 -21.21 -9.75
C GLN A 332 -11.52 -20.69 -10.40
N GLY A 333 -10.80 -19.79 -9.72
CA GLY A 333 -9.55 -19.21 -10.18
C GLY A 333 -9.58 -17.69 -10.35
N ILE A 334 -8.40 -17.14 -10.57
CA ILE A 334 -8.16 -15.70 -10.71
C ILE A 334 -7.64 -15.46 -12.12
N THR A 335 -8.23 -14.55 -12.87
CA THR A 335 -7.73 -14.10 -14.17
C THR A 335 -7.32 -12.64 -14.08
N VAL A 336 -6.08 -12.33 -14.46
CA VAL A 336 -5.59 -10.96 -14.53
C VAL A 336 -5.10 -10.66 -15.94
N HIS A 337 -5.62 -9.58 -16.51
CA HIS A 337 -5.12 -9.04 -17.76
C HIS A 337 -3.95 -8.12 -17.45
N VAL A 338 -2.80 -8.45 -18.00
CA VAL A 338 -1.57 -7.68 -17.87
C VAL A 338 -1.76 -6.33 -18.55
N LEU A 339 -1.52 -5.24 -17.81
CA LEU A 339 -1.67 -3.89 -18.32
C LEU A 339 -0.34 -3.32 -18.84
N GLY A 340 0.75 -3.55 -18.10
CA GLY A 340 2.06 -3.00 -18.42
C GLY A 340 3.09 -4.02 -18.91
N GLU A 341 4.35 -3.69 -18.64
CA GLU A 341 5.55 -4.51 -18.79
C GLU A 341 6.24 -4.74 -17.44
N THR A 342 7.38 -5.43 -17.45
CA THR A 342 8.20 -5.66 -16.24
C THR A 342 9.05 -4.44 -15.86
N TYR A 343 9.59 -4.46 -14.64
CA TYR A 343 10.47 -3.40 -14.12
C TYR A 343 11.67 -3.06 -14.99
N ASP A 344 12.23 -4.03 -15.71
CA ASP A 344 13.35 -3.80 -16.63
C ASP A 344 12.98 -2.88 -17.80
N LYS A 345 11.69 -2.73 -18.11
CA LYS A 345 11.15 -1.80 -19.12
C LYS A 345 10.74 -0.45 -18.55
N ALA A 346 10.85 -0.25 -17.23
CA ALA A 346 10.38 0.94 -16.53
C ALA A 346 8.90 1.25 -16.78
N ASP A 347 8.09 0.20 -16.94
CA ASP A 347 6.64 0.27 -16.97
C ASP A 347 6.12 -0.11 -15.57
N PHE A 348 5.22 0.71 -15.05
CA PHE A 348 4.71 0.62 -13.68
C PHE A 348 3.17 0.62 -13.65
N ASP A 349 2.54 0.35 -14.79
CA ASP A 349 1.09 0.20 -14.90
C ASP A 349 0.68 -1.21 -14.45
N TYR A 350 0.53 -1.41 -13.14
CA TYR A 350 0.16 -2.71 -12.57
C TYR A 350 -1.36 -2.94 -12.58
N ALA A 351 -1.80 -4.14 -12.96
CA ALA A 351 -3.19 -4.55 -12.72
C ALA A 351 -3.52 -4.65 -11.22
N LEU A 352 -2.55 -5.11 -10.41
CA LEU A 352 -2.70 -5.23 -8.95
C LEU A 352 -1.56 -4.51 -8.23
N SER A 353 -1.91 -3.56 -7.35
CA SER A 353 -0.90 -2.75 -6.65
C SER A 353 -1.23 -2.54 -5.16
N ALA A 354 -0.24 -2.71 -4.30
CA ALA A 354 -0.20 -2.27 -2.91
C ALA A 354 1.16 -1.60 -2.68
N ASP A 355 1.44 -0.58 -3.50
CA ASP A 355 2.70 0.16 -3.48
C ASP A 355 2.66 1.24 -2.39
N GLY A 356 3.82 1.59 -1.86
CA GLY A 356 3.95 2.76 -0.98
C GLY A 356 4.02 4.06 -1.78
N GLY A 357 3.55 5.16 -1.21
CA GLY A 357 3.66 6.49 -1.79
C GLY A 357 5.09 7.03 -1.75
N VAL A 358 5.34 8.10 -2.50
CA VAL A 358 6.63 8.82 -2.48
C VAL A 358 6.62 9.91 -1.41
N GLY A 359 7.76 10.07 -0.73
CA GLY A 359 8.01 11.27 0.05
C GLY A 359 8.41 12.40 -0.89
N ARG A 360 7.70 13.53 -0.84
CA ARG A 360 7.98 14.70 -1.68
C ARG A 360 8.89 15.66 -0.94
N ASN A 361 9.27 16.75 -1.62
CA ASN A 361 10.21 17.71 -1.08
C ASN A 361 9.93 19.18 -1.49
N THR A 362 8.98 19.44 -2.39
CA THR A 362 8.64 20.78 -2.91
C THR A 362 7.15 20.91 -3.19
N ALA A 363 6.62 22.13 -3.10
CA ALA A 363 5.22 22.47 -3.41
C ALA A 363 5.03 23.17 -4.77
N TRP A 364 6.06 23.85 -5.32
CA TRP A 364 5.88 24.82 -6.42
C TRP A 364 6.64 24.54 -7.71
N GLN A 365 7.71 23.74 -7.67
CA GLN A 365 8.43 23.30 -8.87
C GLN A 365 8.15 21.82 -9.07
N ALA A 366 7.94 21.38 -10.34
CA ALA A 366 7.72 19.98 -10.71
C ALA A 366 8.64 19.09 -9.86
N ALA A 367 8.03 18.33 -8.95
CA ALA A 367 8.78 17.59 -7.96
C ALA A 367 9.58 16.53 -8.73
N PRO A 368 10.89 16.37 -8.51
CA PRO A 368 11.64 15.29 -9.17
C PRO A 368 11.18 13.89 -8.71
N TYR A 369 10.33 13.81 -7.69
CA TYR A 369 9.67 12.59 -7.21
C TYR A 369 8.15 12.68 -7.43
N GLU A 370 7.72 12.90 -8.67
CA GLU A 370 6.35 12.53 -9.07
C GLU A 370 6.21 11.02 -9.26
N SER A 371 7.34 10.31 -9.37
CA SER A 371 7.41 8.86 -9.49
C SER A 371 8.48 8.29 -8.56
N LYS A 372 8.24 7.07 -8.09
CA LYS A 372 9.07 6.35 -7.10
C LYS A 372 10.40 5.85 -7.66
N TYR A 373 10.50 5.72 -8.98
CA TYR A 373 11.64 5.05 -9.64
C TYR A 373 12.45 5.96 -10.58
N VAL A 374 12.39 7.27 -10.35
CA VAL A 374 13.17 8.23 -11.14
C VAL A 374 14.66 8.08 -10.81
N ARG A 375 15.52 8.13 -11.82
CA ARG A 375 17.00 8.04 -11.70
C ARG A 375 17.66 9.34 -11.19
N THR A 376 16.93 10.19 -10.48
CA THR A 376 17.44 11.49 -10.01
C THR A 376 18.15 11.36 -8.67
N THR A 377 19.10 12.25 -8.43
CA THR A 377 19.88 12.31 -7.20
C THR A 377 18.98 12.60 -5.99
N PRO A 378 19.24 11.96 -4.84
CA PRO A 378 18.53 12.22 -3.58
C PRO A 378 18.55 13.70 -3.25
N ARG A 379 17.40 14.24 -2.86
CA ARG A 379 17.33 15.58 -2.26
C ARG A 379 17.43 15.47 -0.75
N PRO A 380 18.27 16.31 -0.11
CA PRO A 380 18.60 16.14 1.30
C PRO A 380 17.39 16.25 2.21
N ASN A 381 16.38 17.10 1.95
CA ASN A 381 15.22 17.28 2.83
C ASN A 381 13.91 16.59 2.37
N ALA A 382 13.98 15.64 1.44
CA ALA A 382 12.80 14.92 0.97
C ALA A 382 12.27 13.94 2.01
N GLY A 383 10.95 13.72 2.05
CA GLY A 383 10.38 12.67 2.88
C GLY A 383 10.82 11.26 2.46
N GLY A 384 10.73 10.31 3.39
CA GLY A 384 10.98 8.90 3.14
C GLY A 384 9.91 8.26 2.25
N PHE A 385 10.28 7.25 1.46
CA PHE A 385 9.32 6.49 0.67
C PHE A 385 8.50 5.55 1.56
N GLY A 386 7.22 5.40 1.23
CA GLY A 386 6.38 4.40 1.85
C GLY A 386 6.81 2.99 1.49
N GLY A 387 6.75 2.11 2.48
CA GLY A 387 6.93 0.67 2.34
C GLY A 387 5.95 0.02 1.37
N LEU A 388 6.34 -1.10 0.79
CA LEU A 388 5.43 -1.98 0.06
C LEU A 388 4.43 -2.63 1.01
N GLY A 389 3.21 -2.81 0.53
CA GLY A 389 2.14 -3.51 1.21
C GLY A 389 2.28 -5.04 1.12
N LEU A 390 1.14 -5.71 1.05
CA LEU A 390 1.02 -7.15 0.88
C LEU A 390 0.03 -7.46 -0.25
N LEU A 391 0.43 -8.33 -1.18
CA LEU A 391 -0.44 -8.89 -2.21
C LEU A 391 -0.50 -10.40 -2.04
N GLN A 392 -1.70 -10.95 -1.86
CA GLN A 392 -1.93 -12.40 -1.76
C GLN A 392 -2.93 -12.86 -2.81
N LEU A 393 -2.56 -13.91 -3.53
CA LEU A 393 -3.43 -14.60 -4.47
C LEU A 393 -3.70 -16.00 -3.93
N ILE A 394 -4.98 -16.28 -3.69
CA ILE A 394 -5.46 -17.54 -3.12
C ILE A 394 -6.34 -18.23 -4.14
N ALA A 395 -5.84 -19.31 -4.74
CA ALA A 395 -6.52 -20.02 -5.83
C ALA A 395 -6.35 -21.54 -5.67
N PRO A 396 -7.15 -22.36 -6.37
CA PRO A 396 -6.99 -23.81 -6.34
C PRO A 396 -5.60 -24.20 -6.85
N MET A 397 -4.98 -25.15 -6.17
CA MET A 397 -3.74 -25.74 -6.66
C MET A 397 -4.02 -26.61 -7.88
N GLY A 398 -3.07 -26.62 -8.82
CA GLY A 398 -3.15 -27.51 -9.98
C GLY A 398 -2.08 -28.59 -9.99
N THR A 399 -1.65 -28.90 -11.21
CA THR A 399 -0.76 -30.01 -11.56
C THR A 399 0.54 -29.54 -12.21
N ASN A 400 0.80 -28.23 -12.23
CA ASN A 400 1.88 -27.56 -12.94
C ASN A 400 1.77 -27.78 -14.46
N SER A 401 0.56 -27.68 -15.00
CA SER A 401 0.25 -28.02 -16.39
C SER A 401 0.62 -26.92 -17.39
N ASP A 402 0.82 -25.70 -16.90
CA ASP A 402 1.12 -24.50 -17.71
C ASP A 402 2.63 -24.19 -17.81
N GLY A 403 3.48 -25.02 -17.21
CA GLY A 403 4.93 -24.94 -17.31
C GLY A 403 5.58 -23.86 -16.44
N THR A 404 4.89 -23.26 -15.48
CA THR A 404 5.44 -22.25 -14.55
C THR A 404 6.28 -22.84 -13.43
N ASN A 405 6.34 -24.17 -13.33
CA ASN A 405 7.09 -24.90 -12.32
C ASN A 405 6.64 -24.61 -10.87
N THR A 406 5.39 -24.18 -10.70
CA THR A 406 4.74 -24.07 -9.40
C THR A 406 3.29 -24.51 -9.51
N ARG A 407 2.84 -25.36 -8.60
CA ARG A 407 1.44 -25.82 -8.55
C ARG A 407 0.50 -24.81 -7.92
N LEU A 408 1.06 -23.79 -7.25
CA LEU A 408 0.31 -22.77 -6.52
C LEU A 408 -0.28 -21.70 -7.45
N ASP A 409 0.21 -21.59 -8.69
CA ASP A 409 -0.27 -20.58 -9.64
C ASP A 409 -1.19 -21.13 -10.73
N ASP A 410 -1.43 -22.44 -10.82
CA ASP A 410 -2.27 -23.03 -11.89
C ASP A 410 -3.71 -22.49 -11.86
N GLY A 411 -4.23 -22.14 -10.68
CA GLY A 411 -5.52 -21.47 -10.51
C GLY A 411 -5.51 -19.98 -10.90
N ILE A 412 -4.37 -19.45 -11.37
CA ILE A 412 -4.16 -18.05 -11.73
C ILE A 412 -3.81 -17.97 -13.22
N THR A 413 -4.65 -17.30 -13.99
CA THR A 413 -4.46 -17.09 -15.43
C THR A 413 -3.99 -15.66 -15.67
N LEU A 414 -2.86 -15.49 -16.37
CA LEU A 414 -2.43 -14.19 -16.87
C LEU A 414 -2.77 -14.07 -18.36
N VAL A 415 -3.37 -12.96 -18.75
CA VAL A 415 -3.78 -12.71 -20.14
C VAL A 415 -3.11 -11.44 -20.63
N ARG A 416 -2.49 -11.48 -21.82
CA ARG A 416 -1.95 -10.29 -22.48
C ARG A 416 -2.32 -10.32 -23.96
N ASN A 417 -2.83 -9.22 -24.49
CA ASN A 417 -3.29 -9.15 -25.90
C ASN A 417 -4.25 -10.31 -26.27
N ASN A 418 -5.15 -10.67 -25.36
CA ASN A 418 -6.09 -11.80 -25.46
C ASN A 418 -5.43 -13.19 -25.57
N GLN A 419 -4.14 -13.32 -25.27
CA GLN A 419 -3.43 -14.59 -25.19
C GLN A 419 -3.14 -14.95 -23.74
N VAL A 420 -3.39 -16.20 -23.38
CA VAL A 420 -3.03 -16.74 -22.07
C VAL A 420 -1.51 -16.95 -22.02
N LEU A 421 -0.87 -16.37 -21.02
CA LEU A 421 0.56 -16.54 -20.79
C LEU A 421 0.82 -17.87 -20.10
N THR A 422 1.93 -18.51 -20.48
CA THR A 422 2.38 -19.80 -19.92
C THR A 422 3.89 -19.79 -19.70
N GLY A 423 4.43 -20.81 -19.05
CA GLY A 423 5.87 -21.02 -18.89
C GLY A 423 6.62 -19.82 -18.34
N SER A 424 7.73 -19.46 -18.98
CA SER A 424 8.59 -18.35 -18.57
C SER A 424 7.93 -16.98 -18.66
N GLU A 425 6.95 -16.79 -19.56
CA GLU A 425 6.25 -15.51 -19.66
C GLU A 425 5.30 -15.31 -18.48
N LYS A 426 4.52 -16.34 -18.13
CA LYS A 426 3.70 -16.29 -16.92
C LYS A 426 4.55 -16.08 -15.67
N GLN A 427 5.66 -16.81 -15.52
CA GLN A 427 6.62 -16.61 -14.42
C GLN A 427 7.12 -15.15 -14.35
N ARG A 428 7.46 -14.56 -15.51
CA ARG A 428 7.97 -13.19 -15.61
C ARG A 428 6.95 -12.17 -15.11
N PHE A 429 5.68 -12.30 -15.48
CA PHE A 429 4.64 -11.34 -15.08
C PHE A 429 4.09 -11.61 -13.67
N LEU A 430 3.98 -12.87 -13.27
CA LEU A 430 3.54 -13.25 -11.93
C LEU A 430 4.58 -12.88 -10.87
N ALA A 431 5.87 -13.04 -11.19
CA ALA A 431 6.98 -12.65 -10.34
C ALA A 431 6.92 -13.19 -8.90
N TRP A 432 6.34 -14.39 -8.72
CA TRP A 432 6.25 -15.02 -7.40
C TRP A 432 7.63 -15.29 -6.82
N LYS A 433 7.76 -15.07 -5.50
CA LYS A 433 9.05 -15.16 -4.79
C LYS A 433 9.57 -16.58 -4.60
N GLY A 434 8.73 -17.61 -4.56
CA GLY A 434 9.16 -18.95 -4.15
C GLY A 434 9.32 -19.10 -2.64
N TRP A 435 9.56 -20.33 -2.20
CA TRP A 435 9.96 -20.67 -0.83
C TRP A 435 11.48 -20.73 -0.75
N LYS A 436 12.11 -20.37 0.38
CA LYS A 436 13.55 -20.60 0.53
C LYS A 436 13.81 -22.10 0.49
N ASN A 437 15.03 -22.56 0.24
CA ASN A 437 15.46 -23.95 0.44
C ASN A 437 16.32 -24.05 1.71
N ALA A 438 16.98 -25.20 1.95
CA ALA A 438 17.85 -25.39 3.11
C ALA A 438 19.06 -24.43 3.13
N GLN A 439 19.42 -23.87 1.97
CA GLN A 439 20.50 -22.90 1.78
C GLN A 439 20.01 -21.44 1.88
N GLY A 440 18.71 -21.23 2.17
CA GLY A 440 18.11 -19.89 2.22
C GLY A 440 17.84 -19.26 0.85
N ILE A 441 18.02 -20.00 -0.25
CA ILE A 441 17.78 -19.54 -1.62
C ILE A 441 16.32 -19.77 -1.97
N ARG A 442 15.63 -18.76 -2.53
CA ARG A 442 14.26 -18.94 -2.99
C ARG A 442 14.19 -19.78 -4.27
N VAL A 443 13.35 -20.79 -4.25
CA VAL A 443 13.21 -21.78 -5.31
C VAL A 443 11.74 -22.03 -5.67
N ASP A 444 11.53 -22.54 -6.88
CA ASP A 444 10.24 -23.07 -7.33
C ASP A 444 10.00 -24.51 -6.82
N ASP A 445 8.91 -25.14 -7.26
CA ASP A 445 8.52 -26.47 -6.77
C ASP A 445 9.49 -27.58 -7.19
N ALA A 446 10.33 -27.37 -8.22
CA ALA A 446 11.39 -28.30 -8.62
C ALA A 446 12.74 -27.98 -7.95
N GLY A 447 12.79 -27.02 -7.03
CA GLY A 447 14.02 -26.60 -6.37
C GLY A 447 14.94 -25.74 -7.23
N LYS A 448 14.46 -25.21 -8.36
CA LYS A 448 15.24 -24.32 -9.21
C LYS A 448 15.19 -22.89 -8.64
N PRO A 449 16.33 -22.19 -8.54
CA PRO A 449 16.36 -20.82 -8.05
C PRO A 449 15.49 -19.87 -8.88
N ILE A 450 14.70 -19.05 -8.20
CA ILE A 450 13.92 -17.99 -8.82
C ILE A 450 14.78 -16.70 -8.83
N PRO A 451 14.92 -16.02 -9.98
CA PRO A 451 15.67 -14.77 -10.06
C PRO A 451 15.06 -13.70 -9.14
N ALA A 452 15.91 -13.01 -8.38
CA ALA A 452 15.46 -11.97 -7.45
C ALA A 452 14.94 -10.68 -8.15
N SER A 453 15.11 -10.54 -9.46
CA SER A 453 15.10 -9.23 -10.15
C SER A 453 13.90 -8.92 -11.06
N ASN A 454 12.95 -9.83 -11.24
CA ASN A 454 11.90 -9.63 -12.24
C ASN A 454 10.56 -9.42 -11.56
N GLY A 455 10.24 -8.19 -11.18
CA GLY A 455 8.85 -7.87 -10.87
C GLY A 455 8.09 -7.61 -12.17
N GLY A 456 6.90 -8.20 -12.24
CA GLY A 456 5.99 -8.11 -13.36
C GLY A 456 4.85 -7.14 -13.10
N ASP A 457 3.64 -7.51 -13.54
CA ASP A 457 2.44 -6.67 -13.53
C ASP A 457 1.79 -6.52 -12.13
N PHE A 458 2.52 -6.96 -11.10
CA PHE A 458 2.09 -7.00 -9.71
C PHE A 458 3.09 -6.29 -8.82
N ARG A 459 2.57 -5.49 -7.88
CA ARG A 459 3.40 -4.84 -6.88
C ARG A 459 2.74 -4.83 -5.50
N PRO A 460 3.39 -5.31 -4.43
CA PRO A 460 4.62 -6.09 -4.44
C PRO A 460 4.45 -7.42 -5.18
N GLN A 461 5.54 -8.18 -5.31
CA GLN A 461 5.46 -9.57 -5.77
C GLN A 461 4.44 -10.35 -4.92
N PRO A 462 3.52 -11.10 -5.54
CA PRO A 462 2.44 -11.76 -4.83
C PRO A 462 2.94 -12.94 -4.01
N ILE A 463 2.24 -13.22 -2.92
CA ILE A 463 2.33 -14.48 -2.18
C ILE A 463 1.20 -15.38 -2.66
N LEU A 464 1.57 -16.57 -3.11
CA LEU A 464 0.62 -17.56 -3.62
C LEU A 464 0.26 -18.53 -2.51
N LEU A 465 -1.04 -18.66 -2.23
CA LEU A 465 -1.55 -19.58 -1.22
C LEU A 465 -2.57 -20.53 -1.85
N PRO A 466 -2.64 -21.79 -1.39
CA PRO A 466 -3.64 -22.70 -1.88
C PRO A 466 -5.00 -22.39 -1.27
N LEU A 467 -6.05 -22.45 -2.10
CA LEU A 467 -7.41 -22.63 -1.63
C LEU A 467 -7.70 -24.13 -1.54
N ARG A 468 -8.26 -24.59 -0.42
CA ARG A 468 -8.59 -26.00 -0.17
C ARG A 468 -10.04 -26.29 -0.46
#